data_AF-A0AAT9WFG6-F1
#
_entry.id   AF-A0AAT9WFG6-F1
#
_cell.length_a   1.000
_cell.length_b   1.000
_cell.length_c   1.000
_cell.angle_alpha   90.00
_cell.angle_beta   90.00
_cell.angle_gamma   90.00
#
_symmetry.space_group_name_H-M   'P 1'
#
loop_
_entity.id
_entity.type
_entity.pdbx_description
1 polymer ?
#
loop_
_entity_poly.entity_id
_entity_poly.type
_entity_poly.pdbx_seq_one_letter_code
_entity_poly.pdbx_strand_id
1 'polypeptide(L)'
;MAKIHTHYDNLKVARMAPQEVIRAAYKVLTQKYHPDKNPGDEKAARIMAIVNTAYGILSDPARRKEHDDWIAAEEMEIAWIESAHADAPGAWEPRTVEAAPPYRVMRDPRLWLALIACFGAGCAAGLLLVEQPKVLPVALASVLNGAAPLQPAADALAPKPQLAEAAALRPSGLKALAVTQLAVPAHAPDCDSELRAQVAPNGEPWPASSGYVDGYPVANPGEEMQVMVDNSANAAAVFVKLYDLDRRANVRHAYVLPHESLSIDKLAAGRYEVRYQDVLEAGAKTGCAEQLKQAAAAP
;
A
#
# COMPACT_ATOMS: atom_id res chain seq x y z
N MET A 1 5.13 -24.33 -7.49
CA MET A 1 3.88 -24.52 -6.74
C MET A 1 4.05 -23.85 -5.38
N ALA A 2 3.43 -22.69 -5.21
CA ALA A 2 3.34 -22.06 -3.90
C ALA A 2 2.56 -23.01 -2.98
N LYS A 3 3.13 -23.37 -1.82
CA LYS A 3 2.46 -24.24 -0.85
C LYS A 3 1.91 -23.39 0.27
N ILE A 4 0.60 -23.40 0.47
CA ILE A 4 -0.06 -22.70 1.57
C ILE A 4 0.40 -23.32 2.90
N HIS A 5 0.75 -22.48 3.88
CA HIS A 5 1.18 -22.94 5.20
C HIS A 5 -0.05 -23.19 6.08
N THR A 6 -0.24 -24.44 6.52
CA THR A 6 -1.48 -24.89 7.19
C THR A 6 -1.27 -25.27 8.67
N HIS A 7 -2.37 -25.51 9.40
CA HIS A 7 -2.31 -26.09 10.75
C HIS A 7 -1.61 -27.46 10.81
N TYR A 8 -1.64 -28.23 9.73
CA TYR A 8 -0.90 -29.48 9.64
C TYR A 8 0.61 -29.26 9.61
N ASP A 9 1.08 -28.21 8.90
CA ASP A 9 2.49 -27.83 8.84
C ASP A 9 2.99 -27.27 10.18
N ASN A 10 2.12 -26.65 10.97
CA ASN A 10 2.41 -26.21 12.35
C ASN A 10 2.64 -27.39 13.30
N LEU A 11 1.82 -28.44 13.18
CA LEU A 11 2.00 -29.69 13.95
C LEU A 11 3.02 -30.66 13.34
N LYS A 12 3.59 -30.33 12.17
CA LYS A 12 4.54 -31.18 11.44
C LYS A 12 3.97 -32.56 11.10
N VAL A 13 2.69 -32.60 10.74
CA VAL A 13 1.98 -33.82 10.35
C VAL A 13 1.46 -33.70 8.92
N ALA A 14 1.20 -34.83 8.27
CA ALA A 14 0.53 -34.84 6.96
C ALA A 14 -0.95 -34.45 7.09
N ARG A 15 -1.55 -33.87 6.04
CA ARG A 15 -2.99 -33.53 5.97
C ARG A 15 -3.88 -34.75 6.24
N MET A 16 -3.47 -35.92 5.72
CA MET A 16 -4.16 -37.21 5.90
C MET A 16 -3.81 -37.92 7.23
N ALA A 17 -3.13 -37.26 8.17
CA ALA A 17 -2.76 -37.89 9.42
C ALA A 17 -4.01 -38.29 10.23
N PRO A 18 -4.04 -39.51 10.81
CA PRO A 18 -5.12 -39.92 11.69
C PRO A 18 -5.08 -39.11 12.99
N GLN A 19 -6.23 -39.06 13.68
CA GLN A 19 -6.38 -38.24 14.89
C GLN A 19 -5.36 -38.56 15.99
N GLU A 20 -4.97 -39.82 16.08
CA GLU A 20 -3.97 -40.31 17.03
C GLU A 20 -2.58 -39.70 16.78
N VAL A 21 -2.20 -39.56 15.50
CA VAL A 21 -0.92 -38.95 15.10
C VAL A 21 -0.92 -37.45 15.41
N ILE A 22 -2.04 -36.76 15.18
CA ILE A 22 -2.20 -35.33 15.51
C ILE A 22 -2.04 -35.12 17.02
N ARG A 23 -2.68 -35.97 17.84
CA ARG A 23 -2.56 -35.93 19.30
C ARG A 23 -1.13 -36.25 19.77
N ALA A 24 -0.48 -37.24 19.16
CA ALA A 24 0.91 -37.59 19.49
C ALA A 24 1.87 -36.45 19.16
N ALA A 25 1.74 -35.85 17.98
CA ALA A 25 2.56 -34.71 17.55
C ALA A 25 2.39 -33.51 18.48
N TYR A 26 1.13 -33.18 18.85
CA TYR A 26 0.84 -32.14 19.83
C TYR A 26 1.56 -32.39 21.15
N LYS A 27 1.46 -33.61 21.71
CA LYS A 27 2.12 -33.97 22.97
C LYS A 27 3.64 -33.80 22.90
N VAL A 28 4.28 -34.21 21.81
CA VAL A 28 5.73 -34.06 21.62
C VAL A 28 6.13 -32.58 21.53
N LEU A 29 5.39 -31.78 20.76
CA LEU A 29 5.68 -30.35 20.59
C LEU A 29 5.45 -29.57 21.89
N THR A 30 4.36 -29.85 22.60
CA THR A 30 4.09 -29.27 23.92
C THR A 30 5.21 -29.61 24.91
N GLN A 31 5.67 -30.85 24.96
CA GLN A 31 6.77 -31.23 25.85
C GLN A 31 8.11 -30.57 25.49
N LYS A 32 8.30 -30.18 24.22
CA LYS A 32 9.50 -29.50 23.74
C LYS A 32 9.47 -28.00 24.03
N TYR A 33 8.32 -27.37 23.85
CA TYR A 33 8.13 -25.92 23.96
C TYR A 33 7.36 -25.49 25.23
N HIS A 34 7.21 -26.37 26.22
CA HIS A 34 6.51 -26.07 27.47
C HIS A 34 7.18 -24.90 28.21
N PRO A 35 6.41 -23.95 28.78
CA PRO A 35 6.96 -22.83 29.54
C PRO A 35 7.82 -23.29 30.74
N ASP A 36 7.40 -24.33 31.47
CA ASP A 36 8.18 -24.85 32.61
C ASP A 36 9.58 -25.36 32.22
N LYS A 37 9.74 -25.87 31.00
CA LYS A 37 11.03 -26.37 30.51
C LYS A 37 11.86 -25.30 29.80
N ASN A 38 11.20 -24.24 29.34
CA ASN A 38 11.83 -23.13 28.63
C ASN A 38 11.45 -21.79 29.31
N PRO A 39 11.79 -21.60 30.60
CA PRO A 39 11.43 -20.39 31.31
C PRO A 39 12.15 -19.19 30.69
N GLY A 40 11.39 -18.14 30.36
CA GLY A 40 11.92 -16.90 29.78
C GLY A 40 12.25 -16.95 28.28
N ASP A 41 11.98 -18.06 27.59
CA ASP A 41 12.13 -18.14 26.12
C ASP A 41 10.84 -17.69 25.42
N GLU A 42 10.82 -16.45 24.94
CA GLU A 42 9.71 -15.88 24.17
C GLU A 42 9.42 -16.66 22.87
N LYS A 43 10.45 -17.24 22.24
CA LYS A 43 10.29 -18.00 21.00
C LYS A 43 9.58 -19.32 21.28
N ALA A 44 9.93 -20.01 22.36
CA ALA A 44 9.22 -21.21 22.79
C ALA A 44 7.76 -20.91 23.12
N ALA A 45 7.48 -19.82 23.83
CA ALA A 45 6.13 -19.37 24.14
C ALA A 45 5.30 -19.10 22.87
N ARG A 46 5.89 -18.41 21.88
CA ARG A 46 5.23 -18.16 20.59
C ARG A 46 4.93 -19.45 19.83
N ILE A 47 5.90 -20.37 19.74
CA ILE A 47 5.71 -21.66 19.07
C ILE A 47 4.60 -22.46 19.78
N MET A 48 4.60 -22.48 21.11
CA MET A 48 3.59 -23.16 21.90
C MET A 48 2.17 -22.62 21.63
N ALA A 49 2.01 -21.30 21.52
CA ALA A 49 0.74 -20.68 21.17
C ALA A 49 0.23 -21.11 19.78
N ILE A 50 1.13 -21.17 18.79
CA ILE A 50 0.81 -21.65 17.43
C ILE A 50 0.38 -23.13 17.45
N VAL A 51 1.12 -23.97 18.18
CA VAL A 51 0.86 -25.40 18.33
C VAL A 51 -0.50 -25.64 19.01
N ASN A 52 -0.82 -24.89 20.07
CA ASN A 52 -2.12 -24.97 20.75
C ASN A 52 -3.27 -24.58 19.80
N THR A 53 -3.10 -23.51 19.04
CA THR A 53 -4.11 -23.05 18.07
C THR A 53 -4.35 -24.09 16.98
N ALA A 54 -3.28 -24.65 16.42
CA ALA A 54 -3.37 -25.69 15.38
C ALA A 54 -4.06 -26.94 15.91
N TYR A 55 -3.71 -27.39 17.12
CA TYR A 55 -4.38 -28.53 17.74
C TYR A 55 -5.86 -28.24 18.05
N GLY A 56 -6.22 -27.04 18.47
CA GLY A 56 -7.61 -26.66 18.74
C GLY A 56 -8.53 -26.77 17.52
N ILE A 57 -8.00 -26.58 16.31
CA ILE A 57 -8.76 -26.76 15.06
C ILE A 57 -8.73 -28.23 14.62
N LEU A 58 -7.55 -28.86 14.63
CA LEU A 58 -7.38 -30.22 14.10
C LEU A 58 -7.86 -31.32 15.06
N SER A 59 -8.13 -30.99 16.32
CA SER A 59 -8.61 -31.94 17.32
C SER A 59 -10.09 -32.29 17.18
N ASP A 60 -10.89 -31.34 16.70
CA ASP A 60 -12.33 -31.47 16.49
C ASP A 60 -12.61 -31.85 15.02
N PRO A 61 -13.31 -32.98 14.75
CA PRO A 61 -13.65 -33.38 13.40
C PRO A 61 -14.42 -32.33 12.58
N ALA A 62 -15.32 -31.56 13.21
CA ALA A 62 -16.13 -30.56 12.49
C ALA A 62 -15.25 -29.39 12.03
N ARG A 63 -14.46 -28.83 12.95
CA ARG A 63 -13.53 -27.73 12.66
C ARG A 63 -12.40 -28.15 11.72
N ARG A 64 -11.95 -29.41 11.83
CA ARG A 64 -10.97 -29.99 10.90
C ARG A 64 -11.54 -30.04 9.48
N LYS A 65 -12.79 -30.45 9.33
CA LYS A 65 -13.46 -30.47 8.02
C LYS A 65 -13.57 -29.08 7.42
N GLU A 66 -14.03 -28.08 8.18
CA GLU A 66 -14.08 -26.69 7.72
C GLU A 66 -12.72 -26.17 7.28
N HIS A 67 -11.66 -26.51 8.02
CA HIS A 67 -10.29 -26.17 7.66
C HIS A 67 -9.82 -26.89 6.40
N ASP A 68 -10.16 -28.16 6.22
CA ASP A 68 -9.85 -28.92 5.01
C ASP A 68 -10.59 -28.39 3.78
N ASP A 69 -11.85 -27.96 3.94
CA ASP A 69 -12.66 -27.32 2.90
C ASP A 69 -12.05 -25.96 2.50
N TRP A 70 -11.60 -25.17 3.48
CA TRP A 70 -10.88 -23.91 3.23
C TRP A 70 -9.57 -24.14 2.47
N ILE A 71 -8.75 -25.13 2.88
CA ILE A 71 -7.52 -25.47 2.15
C ILE A 71 -7.85 -25.87 0.72
N ALA A 72 -8.89 -26.69 0.51
CA ALA A 72 -9.26 -27.13 -0.84
C ALA A 72 -9.70 -25.95 -1.73
N ALA A 73 -10.45 -24.99 -1.18
CA ALA A 73 -10.84 -23.79 -1.91
C ALA A 73 -9.64 -22.93 -2.32
N GLU A 74 -8.69 -22.73 -1.40
CA GLU A 74 -7.47 -21.94 -1.67
C GLU A 74 -6.54 -22.65 -2.66
N GLU A 75 -6.39 -23.99 -2.55
CA GLU A 75 -5.62 -24.79 -3.50
C GLU A 75 -6.24 -24.77 -4.91
N MET A 76 -7.58 -24.84 -5.01
CA MET A 76 -8.30 -24.71 -6.28
C MET A 76 -8.05 -23.36 -6.94
N GLU A 77 -8.03 -22.30 -6.14
CA GLU A 77 -7.74 -20.95 -6.63
C GLU A 77 -6.31 -20.86 -7.18
N ILE A 78 -5.30 -21.34 -6.45
CA ILE A 78 -3.91 -21.36 -6.92
C ILE A 78 -3.78 -22.17 -8.21
N ALA A 79 -4.43 -23.35 -8.29
CA ALA A 79 -4.40 -24.19 -9.48
C ALA A 79 -5.06 -23.51 -10.69
N TRP A 80 -6.19 -22.83 -10.48
CA TRP A 80 -6.86 -22.06 -11.53
C TRP A 80 -5.96 -20.92 -12.04
N ILE A 81 -5.31 -20.20 -11.13
CA ILE A 81 -4.36 -19.13 -11.45
C ILE A 81 -3.14 -19.68 -12.20
N GLU A 82 -2.53 -20.78 -11.74
CA GLU A 82 -1.40 -21.41 -12.44
C GLU A 82 -1.81 -21.87 -13.85
N SER A 83 -3.02 -22.40 -14.03
CA SER A 83 -3.53 -22.79 -15.36
C SER A 83 -3.80 -21.60 -16.28
N ALA A 84 -4.34 -20.50 -15.76
CA ALA A 84 -4.59 -19.28 -16.54
C ALA A 84 -3.31 -18.62 -17.08
N HIS A 85 -2.18 -18.81 -16.39
CA HIS A 85 -0.88 -18.37 -16.87
C HIS A 85 -0.22 -19.33 -17.88
N ALA A 86 -0.61 -20.61 -17.89
CA ALA A 86 -0.08 -21.60 -18.83
C ALA A 86 -0.70 -21.48 -20.24
N ASP A 87 -1.97 -21.07 -20.32
CA ASP A 87 -2.74 -20.97 -21.58
C ASP A 87 -2.78 -19.55 -22.18
N ALA A 88 -1.95 -18.61 -21.70
CA ALA A 88 -1.83 -17.28 -22.31
C ALA A 88 -0.88 -17.32 -23.52
N PRO A 89 -1.34 -17.25 -24.79
CA PRO A 89 -0.46 -17.00 -25.93
C PRO A 89 0.06 -15.57 -25.81
N GLY A 90 1.24 -15.44 -25.22
CA GLY A 90 1.87 -14.16 -24.93
C GLY A 90 2.35 -14.15 -23.48
N ALA A 91 3.49 -14.79 -23.26
CA ALA A 91 4.31 -14.52 -22.10
C ALA A 91 4.39 -13.00 -21.94
N TRP A 92 3.93 -12.49 -20.80
CA TRP A 92 4.41 -11.19 -20.35
C TRP A 92 5.89 -11.41 -20.05
N GLU A 93 6.74 -11.32 -21.06
CA GLU A 93 8.11 -10.93 -20.79
C GLU A 93 7.99 -9.56 -20.13
N PRO A 94 8.58 -9.35 -18.94
CA PRO A 94 8.77 -8.00 -18.46
C PRO A 94 9.54 -7.34 -19.57
N ARG A 95 8.85 -6.49 -20.35
CA ARG A 95 9.49 -5.68 -21.37
C ARG A 95 10.42 -4.83 -20.53
N THR A 96 11.68 -5.24 -20.42
CA THR A 96 12.73 -4.39 -19.89
C THR A 96 12.51 -3.13 -20.69
N VAL A 97 12.05 -2.08 -20.00
CA VAL A 97 11.96 -0.78 -20.62
C VAL A 97 13.40 -0.50 -20.97
N GLU A 98 13.75 -0.77 -22.23
CA GLU A 98 15.04 -0.46 -22.78
C GLU A 98 15.13 1.02 -22.53
N ALA A 99 15.95 1.39 -21.55
CA ALA A 99 16.01 2.74 -21.06
C ALA A 99 16.14 3.62 -22.30
N ALA A 100 15.18 4.54 -22.47
CA ALA A 100 15.18 5.44 -23.62
C ALA A 100 16.63 5.91 -23.84
N PRO A 101 17.17 5.79 -25.06
CA PRO A 101 18.59 5.99 -25.28
C PRO A 101 18.97 7.32 -24.64
N PRO A 102 20.06 7.38 -23.83
CA PRO A 102 20.44 8.64 -23.21
C PRO A 102 20.56 9.65 -24.35
N TYR A 103 19.81 10.75 -24.22
CA TYR A 103 19.86 11.88 -25.13
C TYR A 103 21.34 12.13 -25.48
N ARG A 104 21.72 11.84 -26.72
CA ARG A 104 23.07 12.19 -27.19
C ARG A 104 23.08 13.71 -27.26
N VAL A 105 23.60 14.36 -26.22
CA VAL A 105 24.04 15.75 -26.34
C VAL A 105 25.08 15.75 -27.44
N MET A 106 24.67 16.22 -28.60
CA MET A 106 25.52 16.41 -29.76
C MET A 106 26.54 17.50 -29.39
N ARG A 107 27.64 17.08 -28.77
CA ARG A 107 28.79 17.92 -28.47
C ARG A 107 29.66 17.98 -29.72
N ASP A 108 29.12 18.58 -30.78
CA ASP A 108 29.86 18.84 -32.00
C ASP A 108 30.69 20.13 -31.81
N PRO A 109 32.04 20.06 -31.76
CA PRO A 109 32.90 21.22 -31.43
C PRO A 109 32.80 22.35 -32.47
N ARG A 110 32.31 22.04 -33.67
CA ARG A 110 32.10 22.99 -34.75
C ARG A 110 30.95 23.97 -34.45
N LEU A 111 29.89 23.52 -33.76
CA LEU A 111 28.76 24.37 -33.37
C LEU A 111 29.16 25.37 -32.28
N TRP A 112 30.02 24.97 -31.34
CA TRP A 112 30.57 25.86 -30.32
C TRP A 112 31.53 26.91 -30.91
N LEU A 113 32.37 26.53 -31.88
CA LEU A 113 33.23 27.48 -32.59
C LEU A 113 32.41 28.50 -33.40
N ALA A 114 31.32 28.07 -34.03
CA ALA A 114 30.41 28.97 -34.75
C ALA A 114 29.72 29.98 -33.81
N LEU A 115 29.27 29.54 -32.63
CA LEU A 115 28.67 30.43 -31.63
C LEU A 115 29.67 31.46 -31.08
N ILE A 116 30.91 31.05 -30.80
CA ILE A 116 31.98 31.97 -30.36
C ILE A 116 32.32 32.98 -31.46
N ALA A 117 32.39 32.54 -32.73
CA ALA A 117 32.64 33.44 -33.86
C ALA A 117 31.52 34.47 -34.03
N CYS A 118 30.25 34.07 -33.91
CA CYS A 118 29.11 35.00 -33.95
C CYS A 118 29.14 36.01 -32.81
N PHE A 119 29.48 35.57 -31.58
CA PHE A 119 29.58 36.47 -30.44
C PHE A 119 30.72 37.47 -30.59
N GLY A 120 31.89 37.03 -31.07
CA GLY A 120 33.04 37.90 -31.36
C GLY A 120 32.75 38.94 -32.44
N ALA A 121 32.06 38.54 -33.52
CA ALA A 121 31.62 39.47 -34.56
C ALA A 121 30.62 40.51 -34.04
N GLY A 122 29.69 40.09 -33.17
CA GLY A 122 28.73 40.99 -32.51
C GLY A 122 29.39 42.03 -31.60
N CYS A 123 30.37 41.63 -30.79
CA CYS A 123 31.14 42.56 -29.96
C CYS A 123 31.96 43.57 -30.78
N ALA A 124 32.59 43.13 -31.88
CA ALA A 124 33.33 44.03 -32.77
C ALA A 124 32.41 45.06 -33.45
N ALA A 125 31.22 44.63 -33.90
CA ALA A 125 30.23 45.54 -34.47
C ALA A 125 29.68 46.53 -33.42
N GLY A 126 29.45 46.09 -32.18
CA GLY A 126 29.02 46.95 -31.08
C GLY A 126 30.02 48.04 -30.75
N LEU A 127 31.32 47.74 -30.75
CA LEU A 127 32.39 48.73 -30.51
C LEU A 127 32.55 49.73 -31.66
N LEU A 128 32.15 49.38 -32.89
CA LEU A 128 32.22 50.25 -34.07
C LEU A 128 31.00 51.17 -34.23
N LEU A 129 29.90 50.92 -33.51
CA LEU A 129 28.63 51.65 -33.62
C LEU A 129 28.34 52.61 -32.44
N VAL A 130 29.24 52.71 -31.46
CA VAL A 130 29.11 53.73 -30.39
C VAL A 130 29.72 55.05 -30.88
N GLU A 131 28.92 55.81 -31.63
CA GLU A 131 29.18 57.23 -31.87
C GLU A 131 29.08 58.03 -30.56
N GLN A 132 30.03 58.96 -30.38
CA GLN A 132 30.23 59.77 -29.18
C GLN A 132 29.04 60.70 -28.86
N PRO A 133 28.69 60.91 -27.57
CA PRO A 133 27.57 61.75 -27.18
C PRO A 133 27.91 63.24 -27.38
N LYS A 134 27.22 63.91 -28.31
CA LYS A 134 27.22 65.37 -28.38
C LYS A 134 26.14 65.93 -27.46
N VAL A 135 26.62 66.49 -26.36
CA VAL A 135 25.89 67.32 -25.39
C VAL A 135 25.24 68.53 -26.07
N LEU A 136 23.98 68.80 -25.72
CA LEU A 136 23.32 70.11 -25.91
C LEU A 136 22.55 70.49 -24.63
N PRO A 137 22.39 71.80 -24.36
CA PRO A 137 22.42 72.33 -23.01
C PRO A 137 21.06 72.62 -22.37
N VAL A 138 21.16 72.83 -21.07
CA VAL A 138 20.14 73.24 -20.09
C VAL A 138 19.39 74.50 -20.53
N ALA A 139 18.09 74.37 -20.78
CA ALA A 139 17.10 75.43 -20.56
C ALA A 139 15.69 74.81 -20.60
N LEU A 140 15.15 74.55 -19.40
CA LEU A 140 13.76 74.77 -18.97
C LEU A 140 13.57 73.98 -17.67
N ALA A 141 14.18 74.54 -16.62
CA ALA A 141 13.75 74.29 -15.27
C ALA A 141 12.44 75.04 -15.01
N SER A 142 11.67 74.53 -14.05
CA SER A 142 10.67 75.26 -13.25
C SER A 142 9.21 75.20 -13.75
N VAL A 143 8.52 74.09 -13.49
CA VAL A 143 7.14 74.16 -12.98
C VAL A 143 6.98 73.16 -11.82
N LEU A 144 7.28 73.69 -10.64
CA LEU A 144 6.58 73.48 -9.37
C LEU A 144 6.61 72.07 -8.73
N ASN A 145 7.69 71.92 -7.96
CA ASN A 145 7.73 71.30 -6.64
C ASN A 145 6.45 71.58 -5.81
N GLY A 146 5.89 70.52 -5.24
CA GLY A 146 4.93 70.56 -4.15
C GLY A 146 5.06 69.29 -3.33
N ALA A 147 5.90 69.33 -2.30
CA ALA A 147 6.11 68.24 -1.36
C ALA A 147 5.34 68.47 -0.05
N ALA A 148 4.89 67.34 0.51
CA ALA A 148 4.59 67.04 1.92
C ALA A 148 3.20 67.46 2.48
N PRO A 149 2.66 66.80 3.54
CA PRO A 149 3.31 65.79 4.41
C PRO A 149 2.51 64.50 4.77
N LEU A 150 3.26 63.57 5.35
CA LEU A 150 2.93 62.44 6.24
C LEU A 150 1.93 62.82 7.37
N GLN A 151 0.99 61.98 7.86
CA GLN A 151 1.07 60.85 8.83
C GLN A 151 -0.38 60.56 9.37
N PRO A 152 -0.70 59.61 10.30
CA PRO A 152 -0.38 58.18 10.46
C PRO A 152 -1.61 57.26 10.75
N ALA A 153 -1.34 55.94 10.73
CA ALA A 153 -1.95 54.79 11.44
C ALA A 153 -3.30 54.90 12.20
N ALA A 154 -4.22 53.97 11.90
CA ALA A 154 -4.71 52.91 12.80
C ALA A 154 -5.88 52.15 12.15
N ASP A 155 -5.73 50.85 11.91
CA ASP A 155 -6.52 49.86 12.66
C ASP A 155 -6.09 48.43 12.32
N ALA A 156 -5.83 47.71 13.39
CA ALA A 156 -5.39 46.33 13.41
C ALA A 156 -6.59 45.40 13.21
N LEU A 157 -6.43 44.38 12.36
CA LEU A 157 -7.17 43.13 12.52
C LEU A 157 -6.20 41.95 12.31
N ALA A 158 -6.02 41.18 13.39
CA ALA A 158 -5.20 39.98 13.43
C ALA A 158 -5.72 38.86 12.51
N PRO A 159 -4.86 37.91 12.07
CA PRO A 159 -5.25 36.86 11.15
C PRO A 159 -5.89 35.67 11.88
N LYS A 160 -6.97 35.11 11.30
CA LYS A 160 -7.54 33.82 11.71
C LYS A 160 -6.96 32.71 10.83
N PRO A 161 -6.60 31.54 11.38
CA PRO A 161 -5.86 30.50 10.66
C PRO A 161 -6.82 29.46 10.08
N GLN A 162 -6.90 29.25 8.76
CA GLN A 162 -7.65 28.11 8.24
C GLN A 162 -7.03 27.48 6.98
N LEU A 163 -6.76 26.19 7.17
CA LEU A 163 -6.63 25.08 6.22
C LEU A 163 -5.50 25.14 5.20
N ALA A 164 -4.45 24.38 5.51
CA ALA A 164 -3.57 23.79 4.53
C ALA A 164 -4.41 23.05 3.48
N GLU A 165 -4.23 23.46 2.24
CA GLU A 165 -4.76 22.84 1.04
C GLU A 165 -4.34 21.37 1.02
N ALA A 166 -5.30 20.47 1.25
CA ALA A 166 -5.11 19.06 0.99
C ALA A 166 -4.76 18.93 -0.50
N ALA A 167 -3.56 18.45 -0.78
CA ALA A 167 -3.09 18.19 -2.12
C ALA A 167 -4.08 17.24 -2.81
N ALA A 168 -4.92 17.80 -3.67
CA ALA A 168 -5.80 17.03 -4.53
C ALA A 168 -4.92 16.13 -5.39
N LEU A 169 -4.95 14.83 -5.09
CA LEU A 169 -4.43 13.78 -5.96
C LEU A 169 -5.01 14.01 -7.36
N ARG A 170 -4.13 14.29 -8.33
CA ARG A 170 -4.51 14.41 -9.73
C ARG A 170 -5.20 13.10 -10.14
N PRO A 171 -6.43 13.12 -10.70
CA PRO A 171 -7.02 11.90 -11.22
C PRO A 171 -6.12 11.39 -12.34
N SER A 172 -5.63 10.15 -12.18
CA SER A 172 -4.95 9.41 -13.23
C SER A 172 -5.85 9.40 -14.47
N GLY A 173 -5.26 9.57 -15.65
CA GLY A 173 -5.95 9.56 -16.94
C GLY A 173 -6.45 8.18 -17.34
N LEU A 174 -7.27 7.57 -16.49
CA LEU A 174 -7.97 6.31 -16.72
C LEU A 174 -9.42 6.61 -17.13
N LYS A 175 -9.90 5.93 -18.18
CA LYS A 175 -11.31 5.94 -18.58
C LYS A 175 -12.10 5.00 -17.67
N ALA A 176 -12.14 5.27 -16.36
CA ALA A 176 -12.97 4.49 -15.45
C ALA A 176 -14.45 4.73 -15.77
N LEU A 177 -15.12 3.71 -16.30
CA LEU A 177 -16.55 3.67 -16.59
C LEU A 177 -17.39 3.61 -15.30
N ALA A 178 -16.82 3.09 -14.20
CA ALA A 178 -17.45 3.12 -12.89
C ALA A 178 -16.41 3.16 -11.76
N VAL A 179 -16.69 4.00 -10.75
CA VAL A 179 -15.93 4.09 -9.50
C VAL A 179 -16.87 3.69 -8.36
N THR A 180 -16.52 2.66 -7.60
CA THR A 180 -17.26 2.29 -6.39
C THR A 180 -16.41 2.63 -5.19
N GLN A 181 -16.92 3.52 -4.34
CA GLN A 181 -16.31 3.81 -3.04
C GLN A 181 -16.93 2.89 -1.99
N LEU A 182 -16.08 2.10 -1.34
CA LEU A 182 -16.46 1.28 -0.20
C LEU A 182 -15.91 1.92 1.06
N ALA A 183 -16.82 2.44 1.89
CA ALA A 183 -16.49 2.81 3.27
C ALA A 183 -16.50 1.55 4.12
N VAL A 184 -15.35 1.21 4.72
CA VAL A 184 -15.28 0.08 5.65
C VAL A 184 -15.99 0.51 6.94
N PRO A 185 -17.11 -0.14 7.33
CA PRO A 185 -17.85 0.25 8.51
C PRO A 185 -17.01 0.07 9.77
N ALA A 186 -17.09 1.03 10.68
CA ALA A 186 -16.37 0.98 11.94
C ALA A 186 -16.84 -0.22 12.77
N HIS A 187 -15.92 -1.14 13.07
CA HIS A 187 -16.15 -2.26 13.97
C HIS A 187 -15.20 -2.17 15.17
N ALA A 188 -15.66 -2.65 16.33
CA ALA A 188 -14.79 -2.83 17.48
C ALA A 188 -13.96 -4.11 17.26
N PRO A 189 -12.65 -4.12 17.53
CA PRO A 189 -11.80 -5.27 17.23
C PRO A 189 -12.25 -6.51 18.00
N ASP A 190 -12.49 -7.61 17.29
CA ASP A 190 -12.80 -8.91 17.90
C ASP A 190 -11.50 -9.61 18.32
N CYS A 191 -11.08 -9.35 19.56
CA CYS A 191 -9.76 -9.75 20.07
C CYS A 191 -9.50 -11.29 20.01
N ASP A 192 -10.52 -12.15 19.90
CA ASP A 192 -10.35 -13.62 19.86
C ASP A 192 -10.01 -14.16 18.46
N SER A 193 -10.52 -13.54 17.39
CA SER A 193 -10.25 -13.95 16.01
C SER A 193 -9.03 -13.22 15.40
N GLU A 194 -8.71 -12.03 15.91
CA GLU A 194 -7.75 -11.08 15.32
C GLU A 194 -6.30 -11.23 15.81
N LEU A 195 -6.04 -11.99 16.88
CA LEU A 195 -4.68 -12.31 17.35
C LEU A 195 -3.85 -13.18 16.37
N ARG A 196 -4.45 -13.63 15.26
CA ARG A 196 -3.85 -14.50 14.25
C ARG A 196 -3.02 -13.77 13.19
N ALA A 197 -3.26 -12.49 12.95
CA ALA A 197 -2.71 -11.78 11.77
C ALA A 197 -1.31 -11.20 11.99
N GLN A 198 -0.35 -11.99 12.50
CA GLN A 198 1.06 -11.53 12.57
C GLN A 198 1.72 -11.47 11.18
N VAL A 199 1.24 -12.29 10.25
CA VAL A 199 1.67 -12.37 8.84
C VAL A 199 0.42 -12.52 7.98
N ALA A 200 0.52 -12.14 6.70
CA ALA A 200 -0.53 -12.35 5.74
C ALA A 200 -0.84 -13.84 5.56
N PRO A 201 -2.03 -14.24 5.06
CA PRO A 201 -2.40 -15.65 4.94
C PRO A 201 -1.45 -16.50 4.06
N ASN A 202 -0.68 -15.86 3.18
CA ASN A 202 0.33 -16.48 2.35
C ASN A 202 1.71 -16.63 3.04
N GLY A 203 1.85 -16.16 4.29
CA GLY A 203 3.07 -16.21 5.07
C GLY A 203 4.02 -15.02 4.88
N GLU A 204 3.71 -14.10 3.96
CA GLU A 204 4.48 -12.87 3.76
C GLU A 204 4.21 -11.86 4.88
N PRO A 205 5.17 -10.98 5.21
CA PRO A 205 4.94 -9.88 6.14
C PRO A 205 3.92 -8.89 5.57
N TRP A 206 3.17 -8.22 6.44
CA TRP A 206 2.31 -7.11 6.02
C TRP A 206 3.16 -5.97 5.44
N PRO A 207 2.72 -5.35 4.33
CA PRO A 207 3.45 -4.25 3.71
C PRO A 207 3.45 -3.02 4.62
N ALA A 208 4.53 -2.23 4.57
CA ALA A 208 4.70 -1.04 5.42
C ALA A 208 3.83 0.16 5.00
N SER A 209 3.18 0.07 3.84
CA SER A 209 2.31 1.10 3.27
C SER A 209 1.06 0.47 2.67
N SER A 210 -0.03 1.21 2.59
CA SER A 210 -1.23 0.76 1.88
C SER A 210 -0.90 0.38 0.44
N GLY A 211 -1.31 -0.82 0.00
CA GLY A 211 -0.96 -1.34 -1.31
C GLY A 211 -1.34 -2.80 -1.50
N TYR A 212 -0.86 -3.40 -2.59
CA TYR A 212 -1.04 -4.84 -2.82
C TYR A 212 -0.13 -5.64 -1.90
N VAL A 213 -0.64 -6.78 -1.43
CA VAL A 213 0.15 -7.69 -0.59
C VAL A 213 1.05 -8.55 -1.48
N ASP A 214 2.34 -8.57 -1.17
CA ASP A 214 3.32 -9.36 -1.90
C ASP A 214 2.96 -10.85 -1.90
N GLY A 215 3.27 -11.54 -3.00
CA GLY A 215 2.99 -12.96 -3.17
C GLY A 215 1.56 -13.29 -3.60
N TYR A 216 0.62 -12.33 -3.61
CA TYR A 216 -0.70 -12.53 -4.21
C TYR A 216 -0.72 -12.12 -5.69
N PRO A 217 -1.41 -12.88 -6.55
CA PRO A 217 -1.53 -12.54 -7.96
C PRO A 217 -2.51 -11.38 -8.18
N VAL A 218 -2.16 -10.54 -9.15
CA VAL A 218 -2.96 -9.40 -9.61
C VAL A 218 -3.64 -9.83 -10.92
N ALA A 219 -4.87 -10.34 -10.85
CA ALA A 219 -5.60 -10.93 -11.98
C ALA A 219 -6.75 -10.04 -12.52
N ASN A 220 -7.27 -10.30 -13.72
CA ASN A 220 -8.31 -9.48 -14.34
C ASN A 220 -7.94 -8.00 -14.57
N PRO A 221 -6.83 -7.72 -15.28
CA PRO A 221 -6.46 -6.36 -15.65
C PRO A 221 -7.50 -5.76 -16.62
N GLY A 222 -7.79 -4.48 -16.45
CA GLY A 222 -8.63 -3.69 -17.35
C GLY A 222 -8.35 -2.20 -17.17
N GLU A 223 -9.18 -1.34 -17.77
CA GLU A 223 -9.12 0.12 -17.58
C GLU A 223 -10.50 0.72 -17.22
N GLU A 224 -11.52 -0.14 -17.13
CA GLU A 224 -12.92 0.24 -17.06
C GLU A 224 -13.40 0.50 -15.64
N MET A 225 -12.82 -0.13 -14.62
CA MET A 225 -13.27 0.01 -13.24
C MET A 225 -12.16 0.31 -12.26
N GLN A 226 -12.56 0.99 -11.19
CA GLN A 226 -11.73 1.30 -10.03
C GLN A 226 -12.58 1.13 -8.77
N VAL A 227 -11.99 0.50 -7.76
CA VAL A 227 -12.59 0.37 -6.42
C VAL A 227 -11.75 1.18 -5.45
N MET A 228 -12.37 2.12 -4.76
CA MET A 228 -11.73 2.89 -3.71
C MET A 228 -12.14 2.31 -2.36
N VAL A 229 -11.16 1.81 -1.61
CA VAL A 229 -11.35 1.35 -0.23
C VAL A 229 -10.98 2.50 0.69
N ASP A 230 -11.94 2.95 1.47
CA ASP A 230 -11.76 4.02 2.45
C ASP A 230 -11.73 3.42 3.87
N ASN A 231 -10.52 3.40 4.44
CA ASN A 231 -10.24 2.95 5.81
C ASN A 231 -9.97 4.15 6.76
N SER A 232 -10.39 5.37 6.38
CA SER A 232 -10.11 6.59 7.14
C SER A 232 -10.70 6.58 8.57
N ALA A 233 -11.82 5.87 8.75
CA ALA A 233 -12.56 5.80 10.01
C ALA A 233 -12.05 4.76 11.01
N ASN A 234 -11.19 3.82 10.59
CA ASN A 234 -10.76 2.70 11.43
C ASN A 234 -9.35 2.91 11.97
N ALA A 235 -9.15 2.42 13.21
CA ALA A 235 -7.86 2.46 13.90
C ALA A 235 -6.99 1.20 13.63
N ALA A 236 -7.58 0.16 13.02
CA ALA A 236 -6.88 -1.05 12.60
C ALA A 236 -6.61 -1.02 11.09
N ALA A 237 -5.54 -1.71 10.68
CA ALA A 237 -5.30 -1.96 9.27
C ALA A 237 -6.31 -2.99 8.77
N VAL A 238 -6.62 -2.96 7.48
CA VAL A 238 -7.62 -3.85 6.88
C VAL A 238 -7.00 -4.59 5.71
N PHE A 239 -7.16 -5.91 5.71
CA PHE A 239 -6.85 -6.77 4.58
C PHE A 239 -8.10 -6.95 3.72
N VAL A 240 -7.99 -6.59 2.44
CA VAL A 240 -9.08 -6.58 1.47
C VAL A 240 -8.83 -7.65 0.41
N LYS A 241 -9.86 -8.46 0.14
CA LYS A 241 -9.94 -9.39 -0.98
C LYS A 241 -11.03 -8.92 -1.94
N LEU A 242 -10.65 -8.72 -3.20
CA LEU A 242 -11.59 -8.44 -4.27
C LEU A 242 -11.91 -9.75 -5.01
N TYR A 243 -13.17 -10.18 -4.95
CA TYR A 243 -13.65 -11.39 -5.60
C TYR A 243 -14.49 -11.04 -6.83
N ASP A 244 -14.13 -11.59 -7.98
CA ASP A 244 -14.92 -11.47 -9.20
C ASP A 244 -16.01 -12.55 -9.20
N LEU A 245 -17.27 -12.13 -9.22
CA LEU A 245 -18.42 -13.03 -9.16
C LEU A 245 -18.63 -13.81 -10.47
N ASP A 246 -18.23 -13.23 -11.60
CA ASP A 246 -18.43 -13.83 -12.91
C ASP A 246 -17.35 -14.90 -13.16
N ARG A 247 -16.11 -14.62 -12.74
CA ARG A 247 -14.99 -15.59 -12.79
C ARG A 247 -14.95 -16.55 -11.62
N ARG A 248 -15.62 -16.22 -10.51
CA ARG A 248 -15.61 -16.96 -9.24
C ARG A 248 -14.20 -17.13 -8.65
N ALA A 249 -13.39 -16.09 -8.68
CA ALA A 249 -12.00 -16.09 -8.18
C ALA A 249 -11.62 -14.77 -7.52
N ASN A 250 -10.65 -14.76 -6.59
CA ASN A 250 -10.09 -13.52 -6.09
C ASN A 250 -9.13 -12.92 -7.13
N VAL A 251 -9.24 -11.62 -7.35
CA VAL A 251 -8.51 -10.90 -8.41
C VAL A 251 -7.50 -9.89 -7.88
N ARG A 252 -7.71 -9.40 -6.64
CA ARG A 252 -6.83 -8.43 -5.97
C ARG A 252 -6.81 -8.71 -4.47
N HIS A 253 -5.64 -8.59 -3.88
CA HIS A 253 -5.42 -8.66 -2.43
C HIS A 253 -4.67 -7.42 -2.01
N ALA A 254 -5.28 -6.60 -1.16
CA ALA A 254 -4.74 -5.32 -0.76
C ALA A 254 -4.72 -5.19 0.77
N TYR A 255 -3.77 -4.41 1.25
CA TYR A 255 -3.64 -4.02 2.65
C TYR A 255 -3.80 -2.51 2.72
N VAL A 256 -4.66 -2.05 3.63
CA VAL A 256 -4.94 -0.62 3.83
C VAL A 256 -4.66 -0.29 5.29
N LEU A 257 -3.75 0.64 5.52
CA LEU A 257 -3.38 1.08 6.86
C LEU A 257 -4.53 1.82 7.56
N PRO A 258 -4.46 1.96 8.90
CA PRO A 258 -5.40 2.78 9.65
C PRO A 258 -5.42 4.20 9.10
N HIS A 259 -6.60 4.81 9.06
CA HIS A 259 -6.78 6.20 8.62
C HIS A 259 -6.38 6.51 7.17
N GLU A 260 -6.14 5.50 6.34
CA GLU A 260 -5.77 5.66 4.93
C GLU A 260 -6.89 5.20 3.98
N SER A 261 -6.76 5.55 2.71
CA SER A 261 -7.60 5.02 1.63
C SER A 261 -6.73 4.52 0.49
N LEU A 262 -7.17 3.47 -0.18
CA LEU A 262 -6.45 2.84 -1.28
C LEU A 262 -7.37 2.69 -2.50
N SER A 263 -6.85 3.11 -3.65
CA SER A 263 -7.50 2.89 -4.94
C SER A 263 -6.97 1.63 -5.61
N ILE A 264 -7.83 0.63 -5.76
CA ILE A 264 -7.59 -0.56 -6.57
C ILE A 264 -8.03 -0.23 -8.00
N ASP A 265 -7.05 0.05 -8.85
CA ASP A 265 -7.24 0.46 -10.23
C ASP A 265 -7.03 -0.70 -11.22
N LYS A 266 -7.22 -0.36 -12.50
CA LYS A 266 -7.00 -1.25 -13.64
C LYS A 266 -7.78 -2.56 -13.53
N LEU A 267 -9.07 -2.45 -13.25
CA LEU A 267 -10.00 -3.57 -13.19
C LEU A 267 -10.83 -3.61 -14.48
N ALA A 268 -11.05 -4.82 -15.00
CA ALA A 268 -12.00 -5.00 -16.09
C ALA A 268 -13.43 -4.73 -15.60
N ALA A 269 -14.33 -4.43 -16.53
CA ALA A 269 -15.76 -4.34 -16.23
C ALA A 269 -16.29 -5.71 -15.74
N GLY A 270 -17.06 -5.70 -14.64
CA GLY A 270 -17.57 -6.94 -14.03
C GLY A 270 -18.28 -6.68 -12.71
N ARG A 271 -18.83 -7.74 -12.10
CA ARG A 271 -19.40 -7.67 -10.74
C ARG A 271 -18.39 -8.18 -9.74
N TYR A 272 -18.05 -7.33 -8.78
CA TYR A 272 -17.09 -7.65 -7.73
C TYR A 272 -17.75 -7.65 -6.36
N GLU A 273 -17.36 -8.61 -5.54
CA GLU A 273 -17.63 -8.64 -4.11
C GLU A 273 -16.34 -8.24 -3.39
N VAL A 274 -16.43 -7.25 -2.51
CA VAL A 274 -15.31 -6.85 -1.66
C VAL A 274 -15.48 -7.49 -0.31
N ARG A 275 -14.50 -8.30 0.10
CA ARG A 275 -14.42 -8.90 1.43
C ARG A 275 -13.25 -8.28 2.16
N TYR A 276 -13.42 -8.01 3.45
CA TYR A 276 -12.36 -7.41 4.24
C TYR A 276 -12.27 -8.05 5.62
N GLN A 277 -11.09 -7.96 6.23
CA GLN A 277 -10.79 -8.44 7.56
C GLN A 277 -9.82 -7.48 8.25
N ASP A 278 -10.06 -7.21 9.54
CA ASP A 278 -9.19 -6.36 10.33
C ASP A 278 -7.87 -7.08 10.68
N VAL A 279 -6.77 -6.34 10.63
CA VAL A 279 -5.41 -6.78 10.91
C VAL A 279 -4.90 -5.98 12.11
N LEU A 280 -4.80 -6.66 13.25
CA LEU A 280 -4.19 -6.08 14.45
C LEU A 280 -2.67 -6.24 14.41
N GLU A 281 -1.97 -5.15 14.13
CA GLU A 281 -0.52 -5.09 14.32
C GLU A 281 -0.14 -5.25 15.79
N ALA A 282 1.05 -5.78 16.07
CA ALA A 282 1.48 -6.15 17.41
C ALA A 282 1.45 -5.01 18.44
N GLY A 283 1.46 -3.73 18.02
CA GLY A 283 1.31 -2.56 18.89
C GLY A 283 -0.12 -2.30 19.40
N ALA A 284 -1.14 -2.74 18.65
CA ALA A 284 -2.56 -2.62 19.02
C ALA A 284 -2.99 -3.64 20.11
N LYS A 285 -2.15 -4.66 20.37
CA LYS A 285 -2.37 -5.68 21.42
C LYS A 285 -2.54 -5.07 22.80
N THR A 286 -1.86 -3.95 23.08
CA THR A 286 -1.95 -3.24 24.36
C THR A 286 -3.35 -2.67 24.58
N GLY A 287 -3.99 -2.14 23.52
CA GLY A 287 -5.35 -1.61 23.55
C GLY A 287 -6.42 -2.69 23.72
N CYS A 288 -6.32 -3.81 22.98
CA CYS A 288 -7.24 -4.96 23.15
C CYS A 288 -7.11 -5.57 24.56
N ALA A 289 -5.88 -5.72 25.07
CA ALA A 289 -5.64 -6.24 26.42
C ALA A 289 -6.15 -5.31 27.53
N GLU A 290 -6.10 -3.99 27.32
CA GLU A 290 -6.71 -3.02 28.25
C GLU A 290 -8.24 -2.97 28.13
N GLN A 291 -8.81 -3.05 26.94
CA GLN A 291 -10.26 -3.09 26.72
C GLN A 291 -10.90 -4.35 27.31
N LEU A 292 -10.27 -5.53 27.15
CA LEU A 292 -10.70 -6.77 27.81
C LEU A 292 -10.62 -6.66 29.35
N LYS A 293 -9.58 -5.99 29.88
CA LYS A 293 -9.46 -5.73 31.33
C LYS A 293 -10.52 -4.74 31.83
N GLN A 294 -10.86 -3.71 31.06
CA GLN A 294 -11.90 -2.74 31.41
C GLN A 294 -13.30 -3.35 31.32
N ALA A 295 -13.57 -4.20 30.32
CA ALA A 295 -14.82 -4.94 30.20
C ALA A 295 -15.00 -5.98 31.32
N ALA A 296 -13.91 -6.61 31.77
CA ALA A 296 -13.92 -7.51 32.93
C ALA A 296 -13.98 -6.78 34.30
N ALA A 297 -13.75 -5.47 34.32
CA ALA A 297 -13.77 -4.64 35.54
C ALA A 297 -15.04 -3.77 35.67
N ALA A 298 -15.96 -3.83 34.70
CA ALA A 298 -17.28 -3.23 34.84
C ALA A 298 -18.15 -4.12 35.77
N PRO A 299 -18.81 -3.54 36.79
CA PRO A 299 -19.60 -4.29 37.78
C PRO A 299 -20.89 -4.90 37.24
#